data_AF-A0A934RXS9-F1
#
_entry.id   AF-A0A934RXS9-F1
#
_cell.length_a   1.000
_cell.length_b   1.000
_cell.length_c   1.000
_cell.angle_alpha   90.00
_cell.angle_beta   90.00
_cell.angle_gamma   90.00
#
_symmetry.space_group_name_H-M   'P 1'
#
loop_
_entity.id
_entity.type
_entity.pdbx_description
1 polymer ?
#
loop_
_entity_poly.entity_id
_entity_poly.type
_entity_poly.pdbx_seq_one_letter_code
_entity_poly.pdbx_strand_id
1 'polypeptide(L)' 'MRSVDPTLVSERRRQILEAALFCFREKGFHGASMSSICKKAQMSPGHL' A
#
# COMPACT_ATOMS: atom_id res chain seq x y z
N MET A 1 -11.49 15.68 17.92
CA MET A 1 -10.27 15.19 17.23
C MET A 1 -10.35 13.67 17.19
N ARG A 2 -10.37 13.03 16.00
CA ARG A 2 -10.21 11.56 15.95
C ARG A 2 -8.76 11.25 16.33
N SER A 3 -8.55 10.59 17.46
CA SER A 3 -7.26 9.97 17.78
C SER A 3 -7.03 8.85 16.78
N VAL A 4 -6.02 9.04 15.92
CA VAL A 4 -5.59 7.98 15.02
C VAL A 4 -4.81 6.97 15.85
N ASP A 5 -5.26 5.72 15.83
CA ASP A 5 -4.57 4.64 16.53
C ASP A 5 -3.22 4.37 15.83
N PRO A 6 -2.08 4.53 16.54
CA PRO A 6 -0.75 4.34 15.96
C PRO A 6 -0.49 2.90 15.49
N THR A 7 -1.19 1.92 16.05
CA THR A 7 -1.09 0.51 15.61
C THR A 7 -1.74 0.32 14.24
N LEU A 8 -2.92 0.90 14.03
CA LEU A 8 -3.62 0.87 12.75
C LEU A 8 -2.83 1.57 11.63
N VAL A 9 -2.12 2.65 11.97
CA VAL A 9 -1.22 3.33 11.02
C VAL A 9 -0.05 2.42 10.62
N SER A 10 0.54 1.74 11.59
CA SER A 10 1.68 0.86 11.35
C SER A 10 1.30 -0.35 10.51
N GLU A 11 0.15 -0.99 10.80
CA GLU A 11 -0.36 -2.11 9.99
C GLU A 11 -0.69 -1.68 8.56
N ARG A 12 -1.33 -0.52 8.39
CA ARG A 12 -1.64 0.02 7.07
C ARG A 12 -0.36 0.28 6.27
N ARG A 13 0.68 0.82 6.90
CA ARG A 13 1.99 1.00 6.28
C ARG A 13 2.60 -0.35 5.87
N ARG A 14 2.52 -1.36 6.74
CA ARG A 14 3.01 -2.72 6.45
C ARG A 14 2.32 -3.32 5.22
N GLN A 15 1.00 -3.20 5.15
CA GLN A 15 0.19 -3.66 4.03
C GLN A 15 0.59 -3.01 2.69
N ILE A 16 0.82 -1.70 2.69
CA ILE A 16 1.26 -0.96 1.49
C ILE A 16 2.65 -1.45 1.04
N LEU A 17 3.58 -1.64 1.98
CA LEU A 17 4.93 -2.11 1.68
C LEU A 17 4.93 -3.53 1.12
N GLU A 18 4.15 -4.46 1.69
CA GLU A 18 4.02 -5.82 1.17
C GLU A 18 3.42 -5.83 -0.25
N ALA A 19 2.38 -5.02 -0.48
CA ALA A 19 1.79 -4.87 -1.81
C ALA A 19 2.79 -4.30 -2.84
N ALA A 20 3.58 -3.31 -2.44
CA ALA A 20 4.63 -2.73 -3.28
C ALA A 20 5.71 -3.75 -3.63
N LEU A 21 6.22 -4.49 -2.64
CA LEU A 21 7.20 -5.57 -2.86
C LEU A 21 6.68 -6.62 -3.84
N PHE A 22 5.41 -7.02 -3.70
CA PHE A 22 4.78 -7.95 -4.64
C PHE A 22 4.72 -7.38 -6.06
N CYS A 23 4.27 -6.13 -6.21
CA CYS A 23 4.19 -5.47 -7.51
C CYS A 23 5.57 -5.32 -8.17
N PHE A 24 6.59 -4.95 -7.40
CA PHE A 24 7.96 -4.83 -7.90
C PHE A 24 8.53 -6.17 -8.34
N ARG A 25 8.27 -7.25 -7.58
CA ARG A 25 8.75 -8.59 -7.94
C ARG A 25 8.10 -9.12 -9.21
N GLU A 26 6.81 -8.90 -9.39
CA GLU A 26 6.05 -9.42 -10.56
C GLU A 26 6.26 -8.60 -11.82
N LYS A 27 6.38 -7.27 -11.71
CA LYS A 27 6.32 -6.33 -12.86
C LYS A 27 7.60 -5.52 -13.05
N GLY A 28 8.57 -5.65 -12.15
CA GLY A 28 9.71 -4.74 -12.08
C GLY A 28 9.32 -3.35 -11.59
N PHE A 29 10.33 -2.49 -11.40
CA PHE A 29 10.13 -1.11 -10.93
C PHE A 29 9.32 -0.25 -11.90
N HIS A 30 9.56 -0.39 -13.21
CA HIS A 30 8.89 0.43 -14.22
C HIS A 30 7.43 0.00 -14.45
N GLY A 31 7.14 -1.31 -14.33
CA GLY A 31 5.79 -1.86 -14.50
C GLY A 31 4.90 -1.80 -13.25
N ALA A 32 5.50 -1.56 -12.08
CA ALA A 32 4.76 -1.31 -10.85
C ALA A 32 4.34 0.17 -10.78
N SER A 33 3.05 0.41 -10.61
CA SER A 33 2.47 1.75 -10.45
C SER A 33 1.71 1.86 -9.14
N MET A 34 1.49 3.09 -8.67
CA MET A 34 0.64 3.34 -7.49
C MET A 34 -0.72 2.67 -7.63
N SER A 35 -1.39 2.77 -8.79
CA SER A 35 -2.67 2.10 -9.03
C SER A 35 -2.60 0.58 -8.79
N SER A 36 -1.53 -0.07 -9.25
CA SER A 36 -1.33 -1.50 -9.01
C SER A 36 -1.05 -1.85 -7.56
N ILE A 37 -0.30 -1.01 -6.85
CA ILE A 37 0.00 -1.16 -5.42
C ILE A 37 -1.28 -0.96 -4.60
N CYS A 38 -2.04 0.11 -4.84
CA CYS A 38 -3.34 0.36 -4.22
C CYS A 38 -4.28 -0.84 -4.40
N LYS A 39 -4.41 -1.33 -5.65
CA LYS A 39 -5.23 -2.49 -5.97
C LYS A 39 -4.76 -3.75 -5.22
N LYS A 40 -3.45 -3.98 -5.12
CA LYS A 40 -2.88 -5.13 -4.40
C LYS A 40 -3.02 -4.99 -2.88
N ALA A 41 -2.93 -3.78 -2.34
CA ALA A 41 -3.18 -3.46 -0.95
C ALA A 41 -4.67 -3.43 -0.59
N GLN A 42 -5.58 -3.59 -1.56
CA GLN A 42 -7.03 -3.38 -1.38
C GLN A 42 -7.39 -2.00 -0.82
N MET A 43 -6.63 -0.98 -1.24
CA MET A 43 -6.81 0.40 -0.83
C MET A 43 -7.20 1.26 -2.03
N SER A 44 -7.99 2.32 -1.81
CA SER A 44 -8.19 3.34 -2.82
C SER A 44 -7.07 4.38 -2.77
N PRO A 45 -6.68 5.00 -3.89
CA PRO A 45 -5.65 6.04 -3.90
C PRO A 45 -5.97 7.24 -3.00
N GLY A 46 -7.25 7.52 -2.73
CA GLY A 46 -7.68 8.59 -1.84
C GLY A 46 -7.64 8.25 -0.34
N HIS A 47 -7.36 6.99 0.02
CA HIS A 47 -7.18 6.52 1.41
C HIS A 47 -5.74 6.07 1.70
N LEU A 48 -4.82 6.36 0.78
CA LEU A 48 -3.38 6.14 0.87
C LEU A 48 -2.71 7.47 1.20
#